data_AF-A0A2V5K0Y6-F1
#
_entry.id   AF-A0A2V5K0Y6-F1
#
_cell.length_a   1.000
_cell.length_b   1.000
_cell.length_c   1.000
_cell.angle_alpha   90.00
_cell.angle_beta   90.00
_cell.angle_gamma   90.00
#
_symmetry.space_group_name_H-M   'P 1'
#
loop_
_entity.id
_entity.type
_entity.pdbx_description
1 polymer ?
#
loop_
_entity_poly.entity_id
_entity_poly.type
_entity_poly.pdbx_seq_one_letter_code
_entity_poly.pdbx_strand_id
1 'polypeptide(L)'
;MVFKFYGIDVDPQQLNWFLPLVDGYTENGWIYWDRAAWFAPDRVRHVYEDLPSYQLIDSNLADGNPVIIRVRLPGGVTHFVVIAGKQGFDYLVRDPGAGSAKGLYPLRELGSDIEALRFYEPIANASSQLSAQK
;
A
#
# COMPACT_ATOMS: atom_id res chain seq x y z
N MET A 1 -4.53 -5.56 3.14
CA MET A 1 -3.41 -5.10 4.00
C MET A 1 -3.54 -3.61 4.28
N VAL A 2 -3.38 -2.74 3.28
CA VAL A 2 -3.43 -1.27 3.47
C VAL A 2 -4.79 -0.77 3.97
N PHE A 3 -5.91 -1.13 3.33
CA PHE A 3 -7.23 -0.68 3.80
C PHE A 3 -7.58 -1.21 5.21
N LYS A 4 -7.19 -2.45 5.49
CA LYS A 4 -7.32 -3.04 6.83
C LYS A 4 -6.49 -2.28 7.89
N PHE A 5 -5.32 -1.76 7.51
CA PHE A 5 -4.52 -0.88 8.38
C PHE A 5 -5.27 0.43 8.70
N TYR A 6 -6.06 0.97 7.76
CA TYR A 6 -6.96 2.11 8.02
C TYR A 6 -8.27 1.73 8.75
N GLY A 7 -8.39 0.50 9.24
CA GLY A 7 -9.60 0.01 9.91
C GLY A 7 -10.81 -0.17 8.97
N ILE A 8 -10.58 -0.34 7.68
CA ILE A 8 -11.63 -0.75 6.72
C ILE A 8 -11.67 -2.28 6.73
N ASP A 9 -12.82 -2.86 7.06
CA ASP A 9 -12.99 -4.30 7.09
C ASP A 9 -13.14 -4.86 5.67
N VAL A 10 -11.99 -5.16 5.07
CA VAL A 10 -11.87 -5.72 3.73
C VAL A 10 -10.82 -6.81 3.69
N ASP A 11 -11.16 -7.91 3.02
CA ASP A 11 -10.25 -8.99 2.68
C ASP A 11 -10.01 -9.09 1.15
N PRO A 12 -9.03 -9.91 0.70
CA PRO A 12 -8.76 -10.06 -0.72
C PRO A 12 -9.94 -10.57 -1.56
N GLN A 13 -10.82 -11.40 -0.99
CA GLN A 13 -11.97 -11.93 -1.70
C GLN A 13 -13.01 -10.82 -1.94
N GLN A 14 -13.33 -10.05 -0.91
CA GLN A 14 -14.24 -8.91 -1.02
C GLN A 14 -13.72 -7.88 -2.03
N LEU A 15 -12.42 -7.56 -1.99
CA LEU A 15 -11.83 -6.63 -2.95
C LEU A 15 -11.88 -7.17 -4.38
N ASN A 16 -11.60 -8.47 -4.58
CA ASN A 16 -11.67 -9.11 -5.89
C ASN A 16 -13.10 -9.24 -6.44
N TRP A 17 -14.12 -9.26 -5.59
CA TRP A 17 -15.52 -9.17 -6.03
C TRP A 17 -15.95 -7.74 -6.36
N PHE A 18 -15.41 -6.75 -5.66
CA PHE A 18 -15.73 -5.35 -5.86
C PHE A 18 -15.11 -4.80 -7.16
N LEU A 19 -13.83 -5.06 -7.42
CA LEU A 19 -13.10 -4.45 -8.53
C LEU A 19 -13.76 -4.66 -9.92
N PRO A 20 -14.31 -5.85 -10.27
CA PRO A 20 -15.02 -6.03 -11.54
C PRO A 20 -16.28 -5.15 -11.68
N LEU A 21 -16.91 -4.74 -10.56
CA LEU A 21 -18.12 -3.90 -10.58
C LEU A 21 -17.82 -2.43 -10.91
N VAL A 22 -16.54 -2.04 -10.86
CA VAL A 22 -16.08 -0.66 -11.05
C VAL A 22 -15.02 -0.53 -12.14
N ASP A 23 -14.91 -1.55 -13.00
CA ASP A 23 -13.85 -1.68 -14.02
C ASP A 23 -12.45 -1.53 -13.43
N GLY A 24 -12.25 -2.06 -12.22
CA GLY A 24 -11.05 -1.90 -11.40
C GLY A 24 -9.86 -2.77 -11.82
N TYR A 25 -9.99 -3.52 -12.92
CA TYR A 25 -8.91 -4.28 -13.52
C TYR A 25 -8.62 -3.83 -14.95
N THR A 26 -7.35 -3.78 -15.30
CA THR A 26 -6.89 -3.76 -16.70
C THR A 26 -7.24 -5.07 -17.40
N GLU A 27 -7.18 -5.09 -18.73
CA GLU A 27 -7.34 -6.31 -19.54
C GLU A 27 -6.36 -7.43 -19.15
N ASN A 28 -5.20 -7.08 -18.60
CA ASN A 28 -4.17 -8.02 -18.14
C ASN A 28 -4.37 -8.46 -16.67
N GLY A 29 -5.45 -8.06 -16.02
CA GLY A 29 -5.75 -8.42 -14.63
C GLY A 29 -5.02 -7.59 -13.57
N TRP A 30 -4.32 -6.52 -13.94
CA TRP A 30 -3.73 -5.58 -12.97
C TRP A 30 -4.79 -4.65 -12.39
N ILE A 31 -4.65 -4.31 -11.11
CA ILE A 31 -5.54 -3.38 -10.42
C ILE A 31 -5.30 -1.94 -10.92
N TYR A 32 -6.39 -1.22 -11.19
CA TYR A 32 -6.40 0.24 -11.21
C TYR A 32 -6.49 0.75 -9.77
N TRP A 33 -5.38 1.29 -9.25
CA TRP A 33 -5.24 1.60 -7.82
C TRP A 33 -6.14 2.77 -7.37
N ASP A 34 -6.44 3.71 -8.27
CA ASP A 34 -7.46 4.72 -8.03
C ASP A 34 -8.85 4.09 -7.79
N ARG A 35 -9.22 3.05 -8.56
CA ARG A 35 -10.50 2.33 -8.43
C ARG A 35 -10.59 1.50 -7.16
N ALA A 36 -9.47 0.99 -6.66
CA ALA A 36 -9.48 0.31 -5.37
C ALA A 36 -9.96 1.25 -4.23
N ALA A 37 -9.61 2.54 -4.26
CA ALA A 37 -10.07 3.50 -3.24
C ALA A 37 -11.61 3.63 -3.18
N TRP A 38 -12.31 3.32 -4.28
CA TRP A 38 -13.77 3.39 -4.34
C TRP A 38 -14.48 2.33 -3.50
N PHE A 39 -13.75 1.37 -2.94
CA PHE A 39 -14.30 0.43 -1.95
C PHE A 39 -14.78 1.17 -0.68
N ALA A 40 -14.11 2.25 -0.32
CA ALA A 40 -14.44 3.08 0.84
C ALA A 40 -14.14 4.57 0.55
N PRO A 41 -14.86 5.20 -0.39
CA PRO A 41 -14.51 6.49 -0.97
C PRO A 41 -14.62 7.66 0.03
N ASP A 42 -15.36 7.45 1.13
CA ASP A 42 -15.52 8.35 2.26
C ASP A 42 -14.42 8.18 3.32
N ARG A 43 -13.57 7.14 3.19
CA ARG A 43 -12.56 6.79 4.19
C ARG A 43 -11.13 6.76 3.65
N VAL A 44 -10.93 6.54 2.36
CA VAL A 44 -9.61 6.42 1.76
C VAL A 44 -9.57 7.13 0.40
N ARG A 45 -8.47 7.84 0.13
CA ARG A 45 -8.20 8.44 -1.18
C ARG A 45 -6.90 7.91 -1.76
N HIS A 46 -6.87 7.70 -3.07
CA HIS A 46 -5.63 7.44 -3.79
C HIS A 46 -4.89 8.76 -4.00
N VAL A 47 -3.60 8.81 -3.64
CA VAL A 47 -2.85 10.08 -3.62
C VAL A 47 -1.72 10.10 -4.65
N TYR A 48 -1.01 8.99 -4.81
CA TYR A 48 0.13 8.93 -5.70
C TYR A 48 0.26 7.55 -6.32
N GLU A 49 0.59 7.52 -7.60
CA GLU A 49 1.03 6.34 -8.35
C GLU A 49 2.00 6.79 -9.43
N ASP A 50 3.29 6.61 -9.20
CA ASP A 50 4.33 6.92 -10.19
C ASP A 50 5.70 6.33 -9.78
N LEU A 51 6.78 6.88 -10.34
CA LEU A 51 8.17 6.62 -10.03
C LEU A 51 8.48 6.61 -8.53
N PRO A 52 9.49 5.82 -8.12
CA PRO A 52 9.90 5.71 -6.72
C PRO A 52 10.48 7.02 -6.19
N SER A 53 10.26 7.27 -4.90
CA SER A 53 10.91 8.36 -4.18
C SER A 53 11.12 7.96 -2.72
N TYR A 54 12.39 7.87 -2.30
CA TYR A 54 12.75 7.58 -0.90
C TYR A 54 12.22 8.64 0.06
N GLN A 55 12.17 9.91 -0.38
CA GLN A 55 11.59 10.99 0.41
C GLN A 55 10.09 10.78 0.64
N LEU A 56 9.35 10.35 -0.38
CA LEU A 56 7.92 10.04 -0.22
C LEU A 56 7.71 8.81 0.67
N ILE A 57 8.55 7.77 0.55
CA ILE A 57 8.50 6.61 1.43
C ILE A 57 8.72 7.05 2.89
N ASP A 58 9.82 7.75 3.15
CA ASP A 58 10.19 8.15 4.50
C ASP A 58 9.16 9.09 5.13
N SER A 59 8.59 10.02 4.36
CA SER A 59 7.54 10.94 4.86
C SER A 59 6.26 10.17 5.21
N ASN A 60 5.80 9.28 4.33
CA ASN A 60 4.64 8.44 4.61
C ASN A 60 4.85 7.57 5.86
N LEU A 61 6.02 6.95 6.01
CA LEU A 61 6.31 6.15 7.21
C LEU A 61 6.38 6.98 8.48
N ALA A 62 6.89 8.22 8.42
CA ALA A 62 6.88 9.14 9.55
C ALA A 62 5.44 9.52 9.98
N ASP A 63 4.53 9.64 9.01
CA ASP A 63 3.10 9.89 9.24
C ASP A 63 2.31 8.60 9.59
N GLY A 64 2.99 7.46 9.72
CA GLY A 64 2.36 6.16 9.99
C GLY A 64 1.58 5.59 8.81
N ASN A 65 1.81 6.09 7.60
CA ASN A 65 1.13 5.66 6.38
C ASN A 65 1.93 4.57 5.63
N PRO A 66 1.37 3.37 5.42
CA PRO A 66 2.05 2.32 4.67
C PRO A 66 2.10 2.64 3.17
N VAL A 67 3.15 2.17 2.50
CA VAL A 67 3.41 2.45 1.09
C VAL A 67 3.43 1.16 0.30
N ILE A 68 2.74 1.11 -0.83
CA ILE A 68 2.80 0.00 -1.78
C ILE A 68 3.93 0.27 -2.76
N ILE A 69 4.81 -0.71 -2.95
CA ILE A 69 5.86 -0.62 -3.95
C ILE A 69 5.74 -1.72 -4.99
N ARG A 70 6.18 -1.41 -6.19
CA ARG A 70 6.41 -2.39 -7.25
C ARG A 70 7.90 -2.72 -7.31
N VAL A 71 8.22 -4.00 -7.35
CA VAL A 71 9.58 -4.52 -7.50
C VAL A 71 9.64 -5.57 -8.61
N ARG A 72 10.86 -5.91 -9.03
CA ARG A 72 11.14 -6.93 -10.03
C ARG A 72 11.85 -8.12 -9.40
N LEU A 73 11.14 -9.20 -9.14
CA LEU A 73 11.75 -10.41 -8.57
C LEU A 73 12.75 -11.04 -9.55
N PRO A 74 13.67 -11.89 -9.05
CA PRO A 74 14.49 -12.74 -9.90
C PRO A 74 13.62 -13.48 -10.94
N GLY A 75 14.00 -13.39 -12.22
CA GLY A 75 13.21 -13.92 -13.33
C GLY A 75 12.27 -12.92 -14.00
N GLY A 76 12.30 -11.64 -13.59
CA GLY A 76 11.59 -10.56 -14.30
C GLY A 76 10.12 -10.41 -13.94
N VAL A 77 9.65 -11.09 -12.89
CA VAL A 77 8.25 -11.07 -12.46
C VAL A 77 7.94 -9.75 -11.74
N THR A 78 6.87 -9.07 -12.16
CA THR A 78 6.34 -7.89 -11.44
C THR A 78 5.76 -8.36 -10.12
N HIS A 79 6.21 -7.77 -9.00
CA HIS A 79 5.69 -8.08 -7.68
C HIS A 79 5.35 -6.83 -6.90
N PHE A 80 4.37 -6.93 -6.00
CA PHE A 80 3.92 -5.83 -5.16
C PHE A 80 4.00 -6.21 -3.70
N VAL A 81 4.63 -5.35 -2.91
CA VAL A 81 4.73 -5.50 -1.45
C VAL A 81 4.39 -4.19 -0.76
N VAL A 82 4.10 -4.24 0.53
CA VAL A 82 3.78 -3.06 1.33
C VAL A 82 4.94 -2.77 2.27
N ILE A 83 5.58 -1.60 2.12
CA ILE A 83 6.46 -1.07 3.16
C ILE A 83 5.59 -0.59 4.32
N ALA A 84 5.81 -1.16 5.50
CA ALA A 84 5.05 -0.88 6.71
C ALA A 84 5.92 -0.38 7.88
N GLY A 85 7.21 -0.17 7.64
CA GLY A 85 8.12 0.35 8.64
C GLY A 85 9.55 0.47 8.13
N LYS A 86 10.44 0.91 9.00
CA LYS A 86 11.87 1.06 8.74
C LYS A 86 12.65 0.66 9.99
N GLN A 87 13.75 -0.06 9.81
CA GLN A 87 14.69 -0.41 10.87
C GLN A 87 16.10 -0.03 10.43
N GLY A 88 16.66 1.01 11.05
CA GLY A 88 17.91 1.60 10.59
C GLY A 88 17.78 2.13 9.16
N PHE A 89 18.57 1.58 8.25
CA PHE A 89 18.53 1.93 6.82
C PHE A 89 17.63 1.01 5.98
N ASP A 90 17.06 -0.05 6.57
CA ASP A 90 16.24 -1.00 5.83
C ASP A 90 14.75 -0.69 5.97
N TYR A 91 14.03 -0.75 4.86
CA TYR A 91 12.58 -0.80 4.86
C TYR A 91 12.08 -2.19 5.24
N LEU A 92 11.04 -2.25 6.08
CA LEU A 92 10.37 -3.49 6.44
C LEU A 92 9.12 -3.66 5.60
N VAL A 93 9.01 -4.80 4.92
CA VAL A 93 7.91 -5.10 4.00
C VAL A 93 7.02 -6.23 4.50
N ARG A 94 5.75 -6.10 4.17
CA ARG A 94 4.74 -7.15 4.21
C ARG A 94 4.47 -7.62 2.79
N ASP A 95 4.70 -8.90 2.54
CA ASP A 95 4.57 -9.50 1.21
C ASP A 95 3.32 -10.40 1.14
N PRO A 96 2.37 -10.13 0.23
CA PRO A 96 1.19 -10.97 0.07
C PRO A 96 1.49 -12.35 -0.54
N GLY A 97 2.55 -12.48 -1.34
CA GLY A 97 2.97 -13.73 -1.99
C GLY A 97 3.79 -14.66 -1.09
N ALA A 98 4.44 -14.13 -0.05
CA ALA A 98 5.19 -14.93 0.93
C ALA A 98 4.30 -15.62 1.98
N GLY A 99 2.98 -15.40 1.93
CA GLY A 99 2.02 -15.89 2.92
C GLY A 99 1.97 -15.06 4.20
N SER A 100 0.84 -15.14 4.91
CA SER A 100 0.59 -14.36 6.13
C SER A 100 1.57 -14.64 7.28
N ALA A 101 2.26 -15.78 7.25
CA ALA A 101 3.16 -16.25 8.29
C ALA A 101 4.53 -15.55 8.32
N LYS A 102 5.03 -15.02 7.19
CA LYS A 102 6.41 -14.48 7.11
C LYS A 102 6.65 -13.21 7.95
N GLY A 103 5.58 -12.56 8.44
CA GLY A 103 5.76 -11.35 9.26
C GLY A 103 6.13 -10.13 8.42
N LEU A 104 6.83 -9.18 9.05
CA LEU A 104 7.57 -8.12 8.37
C LEU A 104 9.02 -8.59 8.21
N TYR A 105 9.63 -8.29 7.07
CA TYR A 105 11.04 -8.60 6.82
C TYR A 105 11.73 -7.50 6.01
N PRO A 106 13.06 -7.39 6.06
CA PRO A 106 13.80 -6.36 5.31
C PRO A 106 13.59 -6.46 3.79
N LEU A 107 13.31 -5.32 3.15
CA LEU A 107 13.13 -5.19 1.70
C LEU A 107 14.32 -5.77 0.92
N ARG A 108 15.53 -5.60 1.44
CA ARG A 108 16.76 -6.13 0.83
C ARG A 108 16.72 -7.65 0.59
N GLU A 109 15.89 -8.41 1.33
CA GLU A 109 15.73 -9.85 1.10
C GLU A 109 15.07 -10.17 -0.26
N LEU A 110 14.34 -9.23 -0.85
CA LEU A 110 13.81 -9.39 -2.21
C LEU A 110 14.90 -9.32 -3.28
N GLY A 111 16.03 -8.66 -2.98
CA GLY A 111 17.14 -8.49 -3.92
C GLY A 111 16.80 -7.63 -5.13
N SER A 112 15.87 -6.69 -5.00
CA SER A 112 15.31 -5.92 -6.12
C SER A 112 15.21 -4.44 -5.80
N ASP A 113 15.41 -3.60 -6.81
CA ASP A 113 15.15 -2.17 -6.73
C ASP A 113 13.64 -1.86 -6.72
N ILE A 114 13.30 -0.70 -6.17
CA ILE A 114 11.93 -0.16 -6.20
C ILE A 114 11.70 0.45 -7.59
N GLU A 115 10.72 -0.07 -8.34
CA GLU A 115 10.40 0.40 -9.69
C GLU A 115 9.25 1.42 -9.74
N ALA A 116 8.36 1.41 -8.73
CA ALA A 116 7.26 2.35 -8.63
C ALA A 116 6.72 2.38 -7.20
N LEU A 117 6.04 3.48 -6.87
CA LEU A 117 5.46 3.76 -5.56
C LEU A 117 3.99 4.12 -5.70
N ARG A 118 3.18 3.66 -4.75
CA ARG A 118 1.78 4.03 -4.61
C ARG A 118 1.42 4.17 -3.14
N PHE A 119 0.59 5.14 -2.82
CA PHE A 119 0.00 5.22 -1.49
C PHE A 119 -1.37 5.86 -1.53
N TYR A 120 -2.14 5.47 -0.52
CA TYR A 120 -3.42 6.06 -0.20
C TYR A 120 -3.25 6.89 1.05
N GLU A 121 -4.23 7.74 1.33
CA GLU A 121 -4.34 8.38 2.64
C GLU A 121 -5.73 8.12 3.21
N PRO A 122 -5.84 7.90 4.54
CA PRO A 122 -7.13 7.93 5.19
C PRO A 122 -7.71 9.34 5.12
N ILE A 123 -8.99 9.43 4.80
CA ILE A 123 -9.73 10.68 4.93
C ILE A 123 -10.02 10.84 6.42
N ALA A 124 -9.21 11.65 7.10
CA ALA A 124 -9.47 11.98 8.49
C ALA A 124 -10.84 12.69 8.58
N ASN A 125 -11.76 12.17 9.41
CA ASN A 125 -12.79 13.03 9.96
C ASN A 125 -12.05 14.17 10.66
N ALA A 126 -12.37 15.43 10.35
CA ALA A 126 -11.71 16.65 10.82
C ALA A 126 -11.69 16.85 12.35
N SER A 127 -11.95 15.81 13.14
CA SER A 127 -12.13 15.80 14.58
C SER A 127 -10.85 15.46 15.37
N SER A 128 -9.81 14.90 14.74
CA SER A 128 -8.65 14.36 15.46
C SER A 128 -7.48 15.34 15.68
N GLN A 129 -7.53 16.54 15.09
CA GLN A 129 -6.49 17.57 15.28
C GLN A 129 -6.88 18.67 16.29
N LEU A 130 -8.11 18.68 16.80
CA LEU A 130 -8.56 19.70 17.77
C LEU A 130 -8.35 19.32 19.25
N SER A 131 -7.93 18.09 19.54
CA SER A 131 -7.76 17.59 20.92
C SER A 131 -6.33 17.68 21.46
N ALA A 132 -5.35 18.15 20.67
CA ALA A 132 -3.96 18.35 21.10
C ALA A 132 -3.64 19.79 21.58
N GLN A 133 -4.65 20.63 21.78
CA GLN A 133 -4.51 21.93 22.43
C GLN A 133 -5.40 21.99 23.69
N LYS A 134 -4.94 21.38 24.79
CA LYS A 134 -5.33 21.74 26.15
C LYS A 134 -4.16 21.56 27.10
#